data_AF-A0A8H4FQ66-F1
#
_entry.id   AF-A0A8H4FQ66-F1
#
_cell.length_a   1.000
_cell.length_b   1.000
_cell.length_c   1.000
_cell.angle_alpha   90.00
_cell.angle_beta   90.00
_cell.angle_gamma   90.00
#
_symmetry.space_group_name_H-M   'P 1'
#
loop_
_entity.id
_entity.type
_entity.pdbx_description
1 polymer ?
#
loop_
_entity_poly.entity_id
_entity_poly.type
_entity_poly.pdbx_seq_one_letter_code
_entity_poly.pdbx_strand_id
1 'polypeptide(L)'
;MSSAREPAAEADEKHGSAPPGLRLNHPSETTLTPGSNSDNDPETQPSAAAAPTTSDPGAVPDGGLEAWLQVLGSWVVLAATWGLVNTFGVYQTYYETTLAPTPSAISWIGSLQGALLMLVGPVSGPLYDAGYFRELLWAGLFLILLGQFMTSLCTTYWQVLLAQGVCIGLGCGLTFLPSTAILSQYFLKRRSFVIGIAATGSPIAGMVFPIIFGRLQPVIGFGWATRIMGFILLGLAVIPALWMHTRLPPSGHKRSLIDRTALRDPAFMLVMVGSFFAFLSMYIAFFYIQLFAVSRGIGPASFSSYFVTLLSAGSIPGRVVPNYLADKISAVYVQTSLAAGAAIMMFAWLGINNMAGLIVFAIIYGCFSGGMVSITPSVIVSLSPDLGRVGTRMGMMNFTSGISILIGTPIAGAILGGYSEVEWQAMIGYGAAALTVGCFCFTLAKIFQLKQERSLKA
;
A
#
# COMPACT_ATOMS: atom_id res chain seq x y z
N MET A 1 25.65 -60.17 -10.76
CA MET A 1 25.89 -61.61 -10.48
C MET A 1 26.74 -61.72 -9.23
N SER A 2 26.56 -62.78 -8.43
CA SER A 2 27.48 -63.39 -7.44
C SER A 2 28.32 -62.47 -6.52
N SER A 3 28.14 -62.46 -5.19
CA SER A 3 28.46 -63.56 -4.24
C SER A 3 29.91 -64.07 -4.43
N ALA A 4 30.93 -63.67 -3.67
CA ALA A 4 31.17 -63.61 -2.20
C ALA A 4 31.85 -64.88 -1.64
N ARG A 5 32.91 -64.71 -0.82
CA ARG A 5 33.27 -65.51 0.39
C ARG A 5 34.62 -65.12 1.03
N GLU A 6 34.65 -65.11 2.37
CA GLU A 6 35.85 -65.30 3.22
C GLU A 6 36.19 -66.82 3.33
N PRO A 7 37.37 -67.21 3.84
CA PRO A 7 37.64 -67.36 5.30
C PRO A 7 38.82 -66.47 5.78
N ALA A 8 39.03 -66.13 7.07
CA ALA A 8 39.12 -66.91 8.32
C ALA A 8 40.40 -67.77 8.44
N ALA A 9 41.07 -67.94 9.60
CA ALA A 9 40.73 -67.58 10.99
C ALA A 9 41.96 -67.38 11.91
N GLU A 10 41.72 -67.22 13.23
CA GLU A 10 42.66 -67.32 14.37
C GLU A 10 43.71 -66.18 14.52
N ALA A 11 44.20 -65.78 15.70
CA ALA A 11 43.84 -66.00 17.13
C ALA A 11 44.38 -64.78 17.95
N ASP A 12 44.22 -64.57 19.26
CA ASP A 12 43.81 -65.42 20.40
C ASP A 12 42.90 -64.61 21.41
N GLU A 13 42.92 -64.93 22.69
CA GLU A 13 41.82 -64.81 23.67
C GLU A 13 42.28 -64.40 25.09
N LYS A 14 41.49 -63.58 25.82
CA LYS A 14 41.08 -63.73 27.27
C LYS A 14 40.48 -62.42 27.84
N HIS A 15 39.17 -62.36 28.12
CA HIS A 15 38.40 -62.89 29.29
C HIS A 15 38.28 -61.84 30.44
N GLY A 16 37.10 -61.50 30.97
CA GLY A 16 35.71 -61.82 30.56
C GLY A 16 34.62 -61.34 31.55
N SER A 17 33.37 -61.18 31.05
CA SER A 17 32.03 -61.20 31.72
C SER A 17 31.71 -60.37 33.00
N ALA A 18 30.45 -60.18 33.45
CA ALA A 18 29.16 -59.82 32.80
C ALA A 18 28.11 -59.43 33.89
N PRO A 19 27.07 -58.59 33.61
CA PRO A 19 25.99 -58.20 34.56
C PRO A 19 24.64 -58.93 34.27
N PRO A 20 23.42 -58.54 34.76
CA PRO A 20 22.99 -57.60 35.83
C PRO A 20 22.00 -58.22 36.87
N GLY A 21 21.37 -57.44 37.77
CA GLY A 21 20.26 -57.93 38.63
C GLY A 21 19.47 -56.86 39.42
N LEU A 22 18.19 -57.14 39.74
CA LEU A 22 17.26 -56.26 40.48
C LEU A 22 17.24 -56.50 42.00
N ARG A 23 16.91 -55.45 42.78
CA ARG A 23 16.14 -55.38 44.05
C ARG A 23 16.05 -53.90 44.48
N LEU A 24 15.16 -53.39 45.34
CA LEU A 24 13.80 -53.65 45.86
C LEU A 24 13.73 -52.83 47.18
N ASN A 25 12.56 -52.30 47.55
CA ASN A 25 12.40 -51.35 48.68
C ASN A 25 12.21 -52.03 50.07
N HIS A 26 12.08 -51.17 51.09
CA HIS A 26 11.60 -51.39 52.49
C HIS A 26 12.65 -51.67 53.58
N PRO A 27 12.36 -51.36 54.87
CA PRO A 27 12.08 -49.99 55.35
C PRO A 27 12.76 -49.69 56.71
N SER A 28 12.54 -48.49 57.29
CA SER A 28 12.79 -48.24 58.72
C SER A 28 11.85 -47.19 59.30
N GLU A 29 10.76 -47.67 59.90
CA GLU A 29 9.98 -47.01 60.96
C GLU A 29 10.85 -46.87 62.24
N THR A 30 10.56 -46.04 63.26
CA THR A 30 9.60 -44.93 63.44
C THR A 30 10.03 -44.15 64.70
N THR A 31 9.86 -42.83 64.74
CA THR A 31 9.68 -42.12 66.02
C THR A 31 8.87 -40.83 65.85
N LEU A 32 7.91 -40.60 66.75
CA LEU A 32 7.13 -39.36 66.85
C LEU A 32 7.49 -38.62 68.15
N THR A 33 7.59 -37.29 68.09
CA THR A 33 7.29 -36.39 69.24
C THR A 33 7.04 -34.98 68.71
N PRO A 34 6.02 -34.25 69.21
CA PRO A 34 5.81 -32.84 68.89
C PRO A 34 6.59 -31.93 69.86
N GLY A 35 7.14 -30.83 69.34
CA GLY A 35 7.82 -29.79 70.12
C GLY A 35 7.60 -28.42 69.49
N SER A 36 7.46 -27.38 70.31
CA SER A 36 7.00 -26.05 69.91
C SER A 36 8.04 -24.95 70.14
N ASN A 37 7.96 -23.87 69.34
CA ASN A 37 8.69 -22.60 69.48
C ASN A 37 10.19 -22.68 69.16
N SER A 38 10.84 -21.63 68.66
CA SER A 38 10.37 -20.43 67.94
C SER A 38 11.54 -19.84 67.13
N ASP A 39 11.30 -18.76 66.40
CA ASP A 39 12.30 -17.80 65.92
C ASP A 39 13.40 -18.31 64.95
N ASN A 40 13.16 -18.05 63.66
CA ASN A 40 14.22 -17.71 62.70
C ASN A 40 13.62 -16.78 61.64
N ASP A 41 14.25 -15.63 61.42
CA ASP A 41 13.75 -14.63 60.48
C ASP A 41 13.80 -15.12 59.02
N PRO A 42 12.75 -14.91 58.22
CA PRO A 42 12.84 -15.09 56.78
C PRO A 42 13.63 -13.91 56.18
N GLU A 43 14.77 -14.20 55.54
CA GLU A 43 15.48 -13.18 54.75
C GLU A 43 14.52 -12.54 53.74
N THR A 44 14.29 -11.23 53.88
CA THR A 44 13.53 -10.45 52.89
C THR A 44 14.34 -10.33 51.61
N GLN A 45 14.22 -11.32 50.73
CA GLN A 45 14.60 -11.18 49.33
C GLN A 45 13.90 -9.91 48.79
N PRO A 46 14.64 -8.99 48.15
CA PRO A 46 14.02 -7.82 47.54
C PRO A 46 12.99 -8.29 46.52
N SER A 47 11.71 -8.03 46.79
CA SER A 47 10.63 -8.29 45.84
C SER A 47 10.98 -7.59 44.54
N ALA A 48 11.36 -8.35 43.51
CA ALA A 48 11.73 -7.83 42.21
C ALA A 48 10.54 -7.03 41.66
N ALA A 49 10.64 -5.69 41.75
CA ALA A 49 9.53 -4.79 41.46
C ALA A 49 9.01 -5.11 40.07
N ALA A 50 7.74 -5.53 39.99
CA ALA A 50 7.17 -6.07 38.77
C ALA A 50 7.40 -5.08 37.62
N ALA A 51 8.17 -5.51 36.62
CA ALA A 51 8.38 -4.73 35.41
C ALA A 51 6.98 -4.33 34.89
N PRO A 52 6.74 -3.04 34.59
CA PRO A 52 5.39 -2.55 34.36
C PRO A 52 4.73 -3.39 33.29
N THR A 53 3.67 -4.10 33.66
CA THR A 53 2.97 -5.01 32.77
C THR A 53 2.54 -4.22 31.55
N THR A 54 3.16 -4.50 30.40
CA THR A 54 2.82 -3.87 29.13
C THR A 54 1.34 -4.12 28.92
N SER A 55 0.53 -3.07 29.07
CA SER A 55 -0.92 -3.16 29.05
C SER A 55 -1.34 -3.86 27.78
N ASP A 56 -1.85 -5.09 27.90
CA ASP A 56 -2.28 -5.88 26.75
C ASP A 56 -3.27 -5.02 25.96
N PRO A 57 -2.92 -4.59 24.72
CA PRO A 57 -3.73 -3.64 23.99
C PRO A 57 -4.90 -4.42 23.39
N GLY A 58 -5.85 -4.76 24.26
CA GLY A 58 -6.69 -5.96 24.18
C GLY A 58 -7.56 -6.05 22.93
N ALA A 59 -8.34 -7.13 22.82
CA ALA A 59 -9.10 -7.52 21.62
C ALA A 59 -9.44 -6.35 20.66
N VAL A 60 -8.93 -6.44 19.42
CA VAL A 60 -9.04 -5.38 18.39
C VAL A 60 -10.50 -4.92 18.28
N PRO A 61 -10.81 -3.61 18.32
CA PRO A 61 -12.18 -3.13 18.48
C PRO A 61 -13.11 -3.59 17.34
N ASP A 62 -12.55 -3.70 16.13
CA ASP A 62 -13.21 -4.15 14.91
C ASP A 62 -14.51 -3.37 14.59
N GLY A 63 -14.67 -2.18 15.15
CA GLY A 63 -15.90 -1.38 15.15
C GLY A 63 -15.91 -0.33 16.27
N GLY A 64 -17.07 0.28 16.49
CA GLY A 64 -17.23 1.42 17.40
C GLY A 64 -16.94 2.77 16.74
N LEU A 65 -17.40 3.86 17.37
CA LEU A 65 -17.30 5.22 16.84
C LEU A 65 -15.85 5.65 16.61
N GLU A 66 -14.99 5.41 17.59
CA GLU A 66 -13.55 5.71 17.57
C GLU A 66 -12.83 5.09 16.36
N ALA A 67 -13.10 3.81 16.09
CA ALA A 67 -12.53 3.09 14.95
C ALA A 67 -13.05 3.65 13.61
N TRP A 68 -14.35 3.95 13.49
CA TRP A 68 -14.92 4.56 12.29
C TRP A 68 -14.43 6.00 12.05
N LEU A 69 -14.09 6.75 13.10
CA LEU A 69 -13.43 8.05 12.97
C LEU A 69 -12.00 7.92 12.39
N GLN A 70 -11.29 6.83 12.66
CA GLN A 70 -10.02 6.55 11.97
C GLN A 70 -10.23 6.31 10.46
N VAL A 71 -11.33 5.64 10.08
CA VAL A 71 -11.70 5.44 8.67
C VAL A 71 -12.02 6.76 7.98
N LEU A 72 -12.77 7.65 8.65
CA LEU A 72 -13.11 8.97 8.12
C LEU A 72 -11.86 9.87 7.98
N GLY A 73 -10.98 9.89 8.98
CA GLY A 73 -9.69 10.59 8.90
C GLY A 73 -8.81 10.06 7.77
N SER A 74 -8.72 8.73 7.61
CA SER A 74 -8.00 8.09 6.52
C SER A 74 -8.60 8.42 5.14
N TRP A 75 -9.93 8.41 5.02
CA TRP A 75 -10.66 8.83 3.82
C TRP A 75 -10.34 10.28 3.43
N VAL A 76 -10.31 11.19 4.40
CA VAL A 76 -9.90 12.59 4.19
C VAL A 76 -8.45 12.68 3.71
N VAL A 77 -7.51 11.96 4.34
CA VAL A 77 -6.11 11.96 3.87
C VAL A 77 -5.99 11.40 2.46
N LEU A 78 -6.74 10.35 2.12
CA LEU A 78 -6.70 9.74 0.78
C LEU A 78 -7.36 10.61 -0.30
N ALA A 79 -8.35 11.43 0.08
CA ALA A 79 -8.86 12.53 -0.74
C ALA A 79 -7.83 13.66 -0.92
N ALA A 80 -7.20 14.12 0.17
CA ALA A 80 -6.22 15.21 0.18
C ALA A 80 -4.88 14.86 -0.50
N THR A 81 -4.55 13.57 -0.63
CA THR A 81 -3.31 13.09 -1.26
C THR A 81 -3.55 12.67 -2.71
N TRP A 82 -3.96 11.43 -2.96
CA TRP A 82 -4.19 10.92 -4.31
C TRP A 82 -5.28 11.67 -5.08
N GLY A 83 -6.32 12.17 -4.41
CA GLY A 83 -7.34 13.00 -5.08
C GLY A 83 -6.79 14.32 -5.58
N LEU A 84 -5.90 14.95 -4.81
CA LEU A 84 -5.21 16.19 -5.20
C LEU A 84 -4.16 15.98 -6.30
N VAL A 85 -3.44 14.85 -6.29
CA VAL A 85 -2.56 14.43 -7.40
C VAL A 85 -3.37 14.22 -8.68
N ASN A 86 -4.51 13.50 -8.60
CA ASN A 86 -5.41 13.31 -9.75
C ASN A 86 -6.02 14.62 -10.27
N THR A 87 -6.03 15.69 -9.46
CA THR A 87 -6.51 17.02 -9.87
C THR A 87 -5.50 17.74 -10.80
N PHE A 88 -4.25 17.29 -10.89
CA PHE A 88 -3.21 17.97 -11.66
C PHE A 88 -3.57 18.23 -13.13
N GLY A 89 -4.38 17.36 -13.77
CA GLY A 89 -4.76 17.53 -15.18
C GLY A 89 -5.38 18.89 -15.53
N VAL A 90 -6.25 19.44 -14.67
CA VAL A 90 -6.84 20.77 -14.92
C VAL A 90 -5.87 21.93 -14.63
N TYR A 91 -4.92 21.72 -13.71
CA TYR A 91 -3.84 22.67 -13.48
C TYR A 91 -2.88 22.71 -14.69
N GLN A 92 -2.54 21.56 -15.27
CA GLN A 92 -1.71 21.49 -16.47
C GLN A 92 -2.30 22.31 -17.63
N THR A 93 -3.57 22.08 -17.98
CA THR A 93 -4.23 22.85 -19.05
C THR A 93 -4.24 24.35 -18.78
N TYR A 94 -4.43 24.76 -17.52
CA TYR A 94 -4.33 26.18 -17.15
C TYR A 94 -2.90 26.72 -17.31
N TYR A 95 -1.88 26.00 -16.84
CA TYR A 95 -0.48 26.42 -16.93
C TYR A 95 0.05 26.48 -18.37
N GLU A 96 -0.40 25.58 -19.25
CA GLU A 96 -0.07 25.57 -20.68
C GLU A 96 -0.52 26.87 -21.37
N THR A 97 -1.60 27.49 -20.90
CA THR A 97 -2.11 28.76 -21.43
C THR A 97 -1.55 30.02 -20.76
N THR A 98 -0.83 29.90 -19.63
CA THR A 98 -0.51 31.06 -18.77
C THR A 98 0.95 31.22 -18.33
N LEU A 99 1.72 30.14 -18.14
CA LEU A 99 3.09 30.22 -17.64
C LEU A 99 4.15 30.27 -18.75
N ALA A 100 3.79 29.82 -19.95
CA ALA A 100 4.64 29.72 -21.15
C ALA A 100 5.89 28.78 -21.15
N PRO A 101 6.15 27.84 -20.22
CA PRO A 101 7.11 26.76 -20.47
C PRO A 101 6.48 25.69 -21.39
N THR A 102 7.27 24.72 -21.87
CA THR A 102 6.73 23.63 -22.71
C THR A 102 5.79 22.72 -21.90
N PRO A 103 4.80 22.05 -22.54
CA PRO A 103 3.94 21.06 -21.87
C PRO A 103 4.72 19.96 -21.13
N SER A 104 5.86 19.55 -21.70
CA SER A 104 6.80 18.59 -21.09
C SER A 104 7.43 19.12 -19.80
N ALA A 105 7.74 20.41 -19.71
CA ALA A 105 8.18 21.02 -18.45
C ALA A 105 7.04 21.09 -17.42
N ILE A 106 5.80 21.37 -17.85
CA ILE A 106 4.64 21.46 -16.94
C ILE A 106 4.32 20.12 -16.29
N SER A 107 4.34 19.02 -17.07
CA SER A 107 3.98 17.69 -16.56
C SER A 107 4.93 17.18 -15.45
N TRP A 108 6.16 17.71 -15.34
CA TRP A 108 7.06 17.44 -14.21
C TRP A 108 6.47 17.84 -12.86
N ILE A 109 5.60 18.85 -12.80
CA ILE A 109 4.99 19.31 -11.54
C ILE A 109 4.14 18.19 -10.92
N GLY A 110 3.16 17.68 -11.67
CA GLY A 110 2.29 16.58 -11.21
C GLY A 110 3.02 15.25 -11.10
N SER A 111 3.98 14.98 -11.99
CA SER A 111 4.80 13.76 -11.94
C SER A 111 5.66 13.73 -10.67
N LEU A 112 6.26 14.86 -10.29
CA LEU A 112 7.04 14.99 -9.06
C LEU A 112 6.13 14.90 -7.81
N GLN A 113 4.95 15.52 -7.85
CA GLN A 113 3.95 15.44 -6.78
C GLN A 113 3.53 13.98 -6.49
N GLY A 114 3.20 13.23 -7.54
CA GLY A 114 2.84 11.81 -7.45
C GLY A 114 4.02 10.90 -7.09
N ALA A 115 5.22 11.20 -7.60
CA ALA A 115 6.43 10.45 -7.26
C ALA A 115 6.80 10.63 -5.78
N LEU A 116 6.78 11.84 -5.22
CA LEU A 116 7.11 12.09 -3.82
C LEU A 116 6.12 11.44 -2.84
N LEU A 117 4.83 11.35 -3.21
CA LEU A 117 3.81 10.61 -2.45
C LEU A 117 4.24 9.14 -2.20
N MET A 118 4.89 8.51 -3.18
CA MET A 118 5.41 7.15 -3.10
C MET A 118 6.84 7.06 -2.52
N LEU A 119 7.75 7.91 -3.00
CA LEU A 119 9.19 7.85 -2.71
C LEU A 119 9.55 8.29 -1.28
N VAL A 120 8.68 9.00 -0.56
CA VAL A 120 8.85 9.30 0.88
C VAL A 120 8.52 8.08 1.76
N GLY A 121 7.90 7.03 1.21
CA GLY A 121 7.52 5.80 1.93
C GLY A 121 8.61 5.18 2.82
N PRO A 122 9.87 5.01 2.36
CA PRO A 122 10.98 4.52 3.19
C PRO A 122 11.37 5.43 4.36
N VAL A 123 10.91 6.68 4.38
CA VAL A 123 11.12 7.63 5.49
C VAL A 123 9.91 7.63 6.42
N SER A 124 8.69 7.77 5.89
CA SER A 124 7.46 7.78 6.70
C SER A 124 7.14 6.43 7.33
N GLY A 125 7.52 5.31 6.71
CA GLY A 125 7.34 3.95 7.23
C GLY A 125 8.06 3.66 8.55
N PRO A 126 9.40 3.77 8.61
CA PRO A 126 10.16 3.57 9.84
C PRO A 126 9.88 4.63 10.92
N LEU A 127 9.46 5.85 10.55
CA LEU A 127 9.03 6.87 11.50
C LEU A 127 7.65 6.53 12.11
N TYR A 128 6.73 5.96 11.32
CA TYR A 128 5.44 5.45 11.78
C TYR A 128 5.63 4.27 12.74
N ASP A 129 6.42 3.26 12.36
CA ASP A 129 6.72 2.09 13.21
C ASP A 129 7.40 2.52 14.54
N ALA A 130 8.21 3.58 14.49
CA ALA A 130 8.86 4.21 15.63
C ALA A 130 7.96 5.10 16.51
N GLY A 131 6.67 5.23 16.18
CA GLY A 131 5.66 5.90 17.01
C GLY A 131 5.33 7.34 16.62
N TYR A 132 6.01 7.96 15.65
CA TYR A 132 5.85 9.38 15.30
C TYR A 132 4.61 9.65 14.41
N PHE A 133 3.48 9.01 14.72
CA PHE A 133 2.26 9.06 13.91
C PHE A 133 1.68 10.48 13.80
N ARG A 134 1.58 11.20 14.93
CA ARG A 134 0.95 12.52 14.96
C ARG A 134 1.84 13.56 14.28
N GLU A 135 3.13 13.44 14.46
CA GLU A 135 4.17 14.29 13.89
C GLU A 135 4.19 14.15 12.36
N LEU A 136 4.18 12.92 11.83
CA LEU A 136 4.04 12.66 10.39
C LEU A 136 2.73 13.22 9.82
N LEU A 137 1.61 12.99 10.52
CA LEU A 137 0.30 13.45 10.09
C LEU A 137 0.21 14.99 10.07
N TRP A 138 0.63 15.65 11.15
CA TRP A 138 0.54 17.09 11.30
C TRP A 138 1.51 17.82 10.38
N ALA A 139 2.76 17.37 10.27
CA ALA A 139 3.73 17.94 9.33
C ALA A 139 3.28 17.74 7.87
N GLY A 140 2.75 16.56 7.54
CA GLY A 140 2.28 16.26 6.20
C GLY A 140 1.02 17.05 5.80
N LEU A 141 0.03 17.15 6.68
CA LEU A 141 -1.16 18.01 6.47
C LEU A 141 -0.76 19.49 6.34
N PHE A 142 0.16 19.97 7.19
CA PHE A 142 0.69 21.33 7.09
C PHE A 142 1.36 21.60 5.74
N LEU A 143 2.19 20.67 5.23
CA LEU A 143 2.85 20.81 3.93
C LEU A 143 1.87 20.77 2.75
N ILE A 144 0.83 19.92 2.79
CA ILE A 144 -0.24 19.90 1.77
C ILE A 144 -0.96 21.26 1.74
N LEU A 145 -1.34 21.80 2.90
CA LEU A 145 -2.06 23.07 2.99
C LEU A 145 -1.19 24.27 2.63
N LEU A 146 0.05 24.32 3.15
CA LEU A 146 1.03 25.35 2.81
C LEU A 146 1.31 25.34 1.31
N GLY A 147 1.60 24.17 0.72
CA GLY A 147 1.82 24.02 -0.71
C GLY A 147 0.63 24.53 -1.51
N GLN A 148 -0.59 24.09 -1.20
CA GLN A 148 -1.82 24.52 -1.89
C GLN A 148 -2.07 26.04 -1.78
N PHE A 149 -1.87 26.65 -0.61
CA PHE A 149 -2.02 28.10 -0.46
C PHE A 149 -0.89 28.88 -1.15
N MET A 150 0.36 28.38 -1.15
CA MET A 150 1.46 28.98 -1.89
C MET A 150 1.26 28.87 -3.41
N THR A 151 0.73 27.75 -3.92
CA THR A 151 0.34 27.58 -5.33
C THR A 151 -0.64 28.68 -5.77
N SER A 152 -1.50 29.17 -4.88
CA SER A 152 -2.42 30.29 -5.17
C SER A 152 -1.76 31.66 -5.37
N LEU A 153 -0.46 31.77 -5.07
CA LEU A 153 0.35 32.99 -5.19
C LEU A 153 1.38 32.90 -6.33
N CYS A 154 1.55 31.72 -6.93
CA CYS A 154 2.56 31.50 -7.96
C CYS A 154 2.20 32.20 -9.28
N THR A 155 3.17 32.91 -9.85
CA THR A 155 3.11 33.52 -11.19
C THR A 155 4.14 32.94 -12.16
N THR A 156 5.10 32.12 -11.68
CA THR A 156 6.15 31.52 -12.51
C THR A 156 6.26 30.01 -12.31
N TYR A 157 6.75 29.31 -13.33
CA TYR A 157 6.90 27.84 -13.34
C TYR A 157 7.64 27.27 -12.12
N TRP A 158 8.77 27.86 -11.72
CA TRP A 158 9.57 27.32 -10.60
C TRP A 158 8.86 27.43 -9.25
N GLN A 159 8.02 28.46 -9.07
CA GLN A 159 7.23 28.63 -7.85
C GLN A 159 6.17 27.53 -7.75
N VAL A 160 5.50 27.22 -8.87
CA VAL A 160 4.51 26.12 -8.92
C VAL A 160 5.20 24.77 -8.72
N LEU A 161 6.36 24.53 -9.33
CA LEU A 161 7.13 23.30 -9.13
C LEU A 161 7.51 23.09 -7.66
N LEU A 162 7.92 24.14 -6.96
CA LEU A 162 8.26 24.08 -5.54
C LEU A 162 7.02 23.93 -4.63
N ALA A 163 5.95 24.70 -4.89
CA ALA A 163 4.73 24.68 -4.07
C ALA A 163 3.87 23.45 -4.33
N GLN A 164 3.47 23.20 -5.58
CA GLN A 164 2.58 22.10 -5.96
C GLN A 164 3.32 20.77 -6.12
N GLY A 165 4.49 20.79 -6.77
CA GLY A 165 5.29 19.58 -6.99
C GLY A 165 5.94 19.08 -5.70
N VAL A 166 6.85 19.87 -5.14
CA VAL A 166 7.67 19.47 -3.98
C VAL A 166 6.89 19.54 -2.66
N CYS A 167 6.34 20.70 -2.29
CA CYS A 167 5.77 20.89 -0.95
C CYS A 167 4.54 20.00 -0.71
N ILE A 168 3.54 20.02 -1.61
CA ILE A 168 2.40 19.10 -1.51
C ILE A 168 2.87 17.64 -1.66
N GLY A 169 3.76 17.32 -2.60
CA GLY A 169 4.24 15.95 -2.82
C GLY A 169 4.90 15.33 -1.58
N LEU A 170 5.75 16.08 -0.88
CA LEU A 170 6.33 15.68 0.41
C LEU A 170 5.25 15.48 1.47
N GLY A 171 4.32 16.44 1.60
CA GLY A 171 3.22 16.34 2.56
C GLY A 171 2.33 15.11 2.34
N CYS A 172 2.05 14.79 1.07
CA CYS A 172 1.33 13.58 0.69
C CYS A 172 2.07 12.30 1.11
N GLY A 173 3.38 12.23 0.89
CA GLY A 173 4.19 11.06 1.24
C GLY A 173 4.41 10.85 2.75
N LEU A 174 4.33 11.93 3.53
CA LEU A 174 4.31 11.85 5.00
C LEU A 174 2.97 11.36 5.55
N THR A 175 1.83 11.74 4.96
CA THR A 175 0.50 11.37 5.46
C THR A 175 -0.05 10.03 4.94
N PHE A 176 0.21 9.67 3.69
CA PHE A 176 -0.43 8.53 2.99
C PHE A 176 -0.17 7.17 3.65
N LEU A 177 1.08 6.91 4.06
CA LEU A 177 1.46 5.64 4.68
C LEU A 177 0.87 5.53 6.10
N PRO A 178 1.06 6.51 7.02
CA PRO A 178 0.41 6.50 8.33
C PRO A 178 -1.11 6.34 8.27
N SER A 179 -1.79 7.04 7.35
CA SER A 179 -3.27 7.02 7.29
C SER A 179 -3.84 5.69 6.80
N THR A 180 -3.07 4.88 6.07
CA THR A 180 -3.47 3.53 5.63
C THR A 180 -3.05 2.45 6.62
N ALA A 181 -1.86 2.57 7.23
CA ALA A 181 -1.36 1.62 8.20
C ALA A 181 -2.18 1.59 9.51
N ILE A 182 -2.62 2.76 10.01
CA ILE A 182 -3.39 2.89 11.26
C ILE A 182 -4.67 2.07 11.29
N LEU A 183 -5.36 1.92 10.15
CA LEU A 183 -6.62 1.16 10.04
C LEU A 183 -6.45 -0.30 10.49
N SER A 184 -5.24 -0.84 10.33
CA SER A 184 -4.87 -2.21 10.73
C SER A 184 -4.69 -2.41 12.23
N GLN A 185 -4.67 -1.33 13.03
CA GLN A 185 -4.67 -1.40 14.49
C GLN A 185 -6.09 -1.42 15.08
N TYR A 186 -7.09 -0.96 14.31
CA TYR A 186 -8.49 -0.83 14.75
C TYR A 186 -9.41 -1.91 14.19
N PHE A 187 -9.06 -2.51 13.05
CA PHE A 187 -9.84 -3.57 12.40
C PHE A 187 -8.98 -4.77 12.06
N LEU A 188 -9.54 -5.96 12.27
CA LEU A 188 -8.91 -7.25 12.00
C LEU A 188 -9.81 -8.12 11.11
N LYS A 189 -11.07 -8.33 11.50
CA LYS A 189 -12.06 -9.14 10.76
C LYS A 189 -12.61 -8.45 9.52
N ARG A 190 -12.61 -7.12 9.48
CA ARG A 190 -13.07 -6.31 8.32
C ARG A 190 -12.05 -5.27 7.86
N ARG A 191 -10.76 -5.61 8.01
CA ARG A 191 -9.62 -4.72 7.80
C ARG A 191 -9.52 -4.25 6.35
N SER A 192 -9.60 -5.20 5.41
CA SER A 192 -9.47 -4.91 3.98
C SER A 192 -10.65 -4.07 3.51
N PHE A 193 -11.88 -4.45 3.87
CA PHE A 193 -13.10 -3.68 3.59
C PHE A 193 -13.00 -2.22 4.04
N VAL A 194 -12.48 -1.99 5.25
CA VAL A 194 -12.28 -0.64 5.80
C VAL A 194 -11.21 0.16 5.03
N ILE A 195 -10.09 -0.46 4.68
CA ILE A 195 -9.06 0.13 3.80
C ILE A 195 -9.68 0.50 2.44
N GLY A 196 -10.52 -0.38 1.89
CA GLY A 196 -11.28 -0.16 0.65
C GLY A 196 -12.24 1.04 0.72
N ILE A 197 -12.98 1.18 1.81
CA ILE A 197 -13.84 2.35 2.08
C ILE A 197 -12.99 3.63 2.12
N ALA A 198 -11.94 3.67 2.93
CA ALA A 198 -11.07 4.85 3.06
C ALA A 198 -10.45 5.24 1.70
N ALA A 199 -10.05 4.25 0.90
CA ALA A 199 -9.51 4.47 -0.43
C ALA A 199 -10.49 5.13 -1.42
N THR A 200 -11.81 5.13 -1.18
CA THR A 200 -12.78 5.81 -2.08
C THR A 200 -12.65 7.34 -2.08
N GLY A 201 -12.04 7.96 -1.06
CA GLY A 201 -11.85 9.41 -1.03
C GLY A 201 -11.01 9.95 -2.18
N SER A 202 -10.03 9.17 -2.63
CA SER A 202 -9.14 9.50 -3.75
C SER A 202 -9.88 9.74 -5.08
N PRO A 203 -10.65 8.79 -5.65
CA PRO A 203 -11.39 9.03 -6.89
C PRO A 203 -12.54 10.03 -6.72
N ILE A 204 -13.15 10.13 -5.54
CA ILE A 204 -14.22 11.12 -5.29
C ILE A 204 -13.64 12.54 -5.37
N ALA A 205 -12.57 12.83 -4.63
CA ALA A 205 -11.88 14.11 -4.70
C ALA A 205 -11.27 14.38 -6.08
N GLY A 206 -10.72 13.35 -6.73
CA GLY A 206 -10.21 13.42 -8.10
C GLY A 206 -11.27 13.69 -9.18
N MET A 207 -12.57 13.61 -8.86
CA MET A 207 -13.65 14.12 -9.72
C MET A 207 -14.15 15.50 -9.27
N VAL A 208 -14.29 15.72 -7.96
CA VAL A 208 -14.85 16.95 -7.38
C VAL A 208 -13.92 18.16 -7.56
N PHE A 209 -12.63 18.03 -7.26
CA PHE A 209 -11.69 19.17 -7.33
C PHE A 209 -11.48 19.69 -8.77
N PRO A 210 -11.34 18.85 -9.83
CA PRO A 210 -11.34 19.32 -11.21
C PRO A 210 -12.58 20.13 -11.60
N ILE A 211 -13.77 19.70 -11.16
CA ILE A 211 -15.03 20.40 -11.42
C ILE A 211 -15.05 21.77 -10.70
N ILE A 212 -14.61 21.81 -9.45
CA ILE A 212 -14.51 23.07 -8.68
C ILE A 212 -13.54 24.04 -9.36
N PHE A 213 -12.33 23.61 -9.70
CA PHE A 213 -11.35 24.46 -10.36
C PHE A 213 -11.83 24.93 -11.73
N GLY A 214 -12.28 24.02 -12.60
CA GLY A 214 -12.73 24.35 -13.95
C GLY A 214 -13.98 25.23 -14.02
N ARG A 215 -14.81 25.25 -12.97
CA ARG A 215 -15.95 26.17 -12.85
C ARG A 215 -15.60 27.52 -12.24
N LEU A 216 -14.65 27.57 -11.30
CA LEU A 216 -14.31 28.80 -10.57
C LEU A 216 -13.17 29.60 -11.22
N GLN A 217 -12.12 28.94 -11.74
CA GLN A 217 -10.96 29.61 -12.32
C GLN A 217 -11.33 30.64 -13.42
N PRO A 218 -12.30 30.39 -14.34
CA PRO A 218 -12.72 31.37 -15.33
C PRO A 218 -13.49 32.58 -14.77
N VAL A 219 -14.07 32.46 -13.56
CA VAL A 219 -14.99 33.45 -12.99
C VAL A 219 -14.33 34.32 -11.91
N ILE A 220 -13.50 33.72 -11.05
CA ILE A 220 -12.83 34.41 -9.92
C ILE A 220 -11.30 34.36 -10.00
N GLY A 221 -10.75 33.80 -11.08
CA GLY A 221 -9.32 33.68 -11.32
C GLY A 221 -8.66 32.51 -10.58
N PHE A 222 -7.46 32.16 -11.05
CA PHE A 222 -6.65 31.05 -10.53
C PHE A 222 -6.39 31.12 -9.03
N GLY A 223 -5.94 32.27 -8.52
CA GLY A 223 -5.58 32.42 -7.10
C GLY A 223 -6.76 32.11 -6.16
N TRP A 224 -7.96 32.60 -6.45
CA TRP A 224 -9.13 32.32 -5.61
C TRP A 224 -9.69 30.90 -5.80
N ALA A 225 -9.70 30.35 -7.02
CA ALA A 225 -10.08 28.95 -7.23
C ALA A 225 -9.15 27.98 -6.47
N THR A 226 -7.84 28.20 -6.53
CA THR A 226 -6.82 27.43 -5.80
C THR A 226 -6.96 27.59 -4.28
N ARG A 227 -7.27 28.80 -3.78
CA ARG A 227 -7.57 29.04 -2.35
C ARG A 227 -8.83 28.34 -1.86
N ILE A 228 -9.90 28.30 -2.66
CA ILE A 228 -11.14 27.63 -2.27
C ILE A 228 -10.92 26.13 -2.07
N MET A 229 -10.14 25.49 -2.95
CA MET A 229 -9.70 24.10 -2.69
C MET A 229 -8.80 24.00 -1.45
N GLY A 230 -7.92 24.97 -1.20
CA GLY A 230 -7.15 25.07 0.05
C GLY A 230 -8.02 25.17 1.31
N PHE A 231 -9.11 25.95 1.29
CA PHE A 231 -10.05 26.06 2.40
C PHE A 231 -10.90 24.80 2.59
N ILE A 232 -11.29 24.12 1.51
CA ILE A 232 -11.97 22.82 1.58
C ILE A 232 -11.04 21.77 2.19
N LEU A 233 -9.78 21.70 1.74
CA LEU A 233 -8.76 20.82 2.30
C LEU A 233 -8.48 21.15 3.78
N LEU A 234 -8.42 22.43 4.16
CA LEU A 234 -8.23 22.87 5.54
C LEU A 234 -9.38 22.41 6.44
N GLY A 235 -10.63 22.64 6.02
CA GLY A 235 -11.82 22.24 6.77
C GLY A 235 -11.93 20.71 6.92
N LEU A 236 -11.58 19.95 5.88
CA LEU A 236 -11.52 18.50 5.95
C LEU A 236 -10.37 18.02 6.87
N ALA A 237 -9.18 18.63 6.79
CA ALA A 237 -7.99 18.26 7.55
C ALA A 237 -8.13 18.37 9.08
N VAL A 238 -9.11 19.13 9.58
CA VAL A 238 -9.48 19.15 11.01
C VAL A 238 -9.85 17.74 11.51
N ILE A 239 -10.53 16.94 10.69
CA ILE A 239 -10.99 15.59 11.08
C ILE A 239 -9.80 14.65 11.40
N PRO A 240 -8.83 14.41 10.49
CA PRO A 240 -7.68 13.59 10.82
C PRO A 240 -6.80 14.21 11.91
N ALA A 241 -6.61 15.53 11.91
CA ALA A 241 -5.73 16.21 12.87
C ALA A 241 -6.20 16.06 14.34
N LEU A 242 -7.51 16.06 14.59
CA LEU A 242 -8.08 15.93 15.93
C LEU A 242 -8.32 14.47 16.37
N TRP A 243 -8.82 13.60 15.48
CA TRP A 243 -9.29 12.26 15.88
C TRP A 243 -8.34 11.11 15.59
N MET A 244 -7.35 11.25 14.69
CA MET A 244 -6.47 10.12 14.38
C MET A 244 -5.39 9.90 15.43
N HIS A 245 -5.25 8.66 15.89
CA HIS A 245 -4.24 8.26 16.87
C HIS A 245 -3.95 6.76 16.85
N THR A 246 -2.69 6.37 17.05
CA THR A 246 -2.28 4.97 17.18
C THR A 246 -2.82 4.34 18.46
N ARG A 247 -3.30 3.10 18.35
CA ARG A 247 -3.77 2.26 19.46
C ARG A 247 -2.65 1.41 20.07
N LEU A 248 -1.68 1.01 19.25
CA LEU A 248 -0.54 0.19 19.68
C LEU A 248 0.64 1.08 20.14
N PRO A 249 1.42 0.65 21.14
CA PRO A 249 2.66 1.34 21.51
C PRO A 249 3.69 1.26 20.37
N PRO A 250 4.67 2.18 20.32
CA PRO A 250 5.75 2.17 19.32
C PRO A 250 6.50 0.84 19.29
N SER A 251 6.91 0.38 18.11
CA SER A 251 7.64 -0.88 18.01
C SER A 251 9.07 -0.69 18.55
N GLY A 252 9.44 -1.46 19.59
CA GLY A 252 10.73 -1.33 20.29
C GLY A 252 11.96 -1.78 19.50
N HIS A 253 11.84 -1.95 18.18
CA HIS A 253 12.89 -2.44 17.30
C HIS A 253 13.84 -1.32 16.86
N LYS A 254 15.12 -1.66 16.61
CA LYS A 254 16.09 -0.71 16.06
C LYS A 254 15.69 -0.30 14.64
N ARG A 255 15.45 1.00 14.47
CA ARG A 255 14.98 1.67 13.25
C ARG A 255 15.88 1.35 12.05
N SER A 256 15.29 0.84 10.97
CA SER A 256 15.96 0.53 9.71
C SER A 256 15.07 0.96 8.55
N LEU A 257 15.65 1.58 7.51
CA LEU A 257 14.93 1.95 6.28
C LEU A 257 14.49 0.74 5.45
N ILE A 258 15.04 -0.44 5.74
CA ILE A 258 14.79 -1.70 5.03
C ILE A 258 14.60 -2.82 6.05
N ASP A 259 13.49 -3.54 5.97
CA ASP A 259 13.30 -4.81 6.68
C ASP A 259 14.09 -5.93 5.96
N ARG A 260 15.25 -6.29 6.51
CA ARG A 260 16.07 -7.40 5.99
C ARG A 260 15.37 -8.77 6.05
N THR A 261 14.29 -8.92 6.83
CA THR A 261 13.48 -10.15 6.83
C THR A 261 12.51 -10.18 5.65
N ALA A 262 11.99 -9.03 5.20
CA ALA A 262 11.17 -8.92 4.00
C ALA A 262 11.95 -9.31 2.73
N LEU A 263 13.24 -8.99 2.66
CA LEU A 263 14.13 -9.42 1.57
C LEU A 263 14.42 -10.94 1.55
N ARG A 264 14.06 -11.67 2.61
CA ARG A 264 14.20 -13.13 2.72
C ARG A 264 12.85 -13.87 2.68
N ASP A 265 11.76 -13.13 2.57
CA ASP A 265 10.39 -13.61 2.52
C ASP A 265 9.98 -13.75 1.03
N PRO A 266 9.91 -14.98 0.48
CA PRO A 266 9.67 -15.17 -0.95
C PRO A 266 8.26 -14.73 -1.35
N ALA A 267 7.27 -14.81 -0.44
CA ALA A 267 5.92 -14.34 -0.74
C ALA A 267 5.88 -12.81 -0.81
N PHE A 268 6.51 -12.11 0.13
CA PHE A 268 6.64 -10.65 0.09
C PHE A 268 7.43 -10.19 -1.15
N MET A 269 8.57 -10.81 -1.45
CA MET A 269 9.39 -10.45 -2.62
C MET A 269 8.65 -10.68 -3.94
N LEU A 270 7.88 -11.76 -4.07
CA LEU A 270 7.05 -12.00 -5.26
C LEU A 270 5.89 -11.01 -5.37
N VAL A 271 5.25 -10.58 -4.28
CA VAL A 271 4.29 -9.47 -4.31
C VAL A 271 4.97 -8.14 -4.66
N MET A 272 6.20 -7.90 -4.21
CA MET A 272 6.94 -6.67 -4.51
C MET A 272 7.31 -6.56 -5.99
N VAL A 273 7.84 -7.64 -6.58
CA VAL A 273 8.11 -7.72 -8.03
C VAL A 273 6.81 -7.70 -8.85
N GLY A 274 5.77 -8.41 -8.39
CA GLY A 274 4.48 -8.40 -9.07
C GLY A 274 3.81 -7.02 -9.06
N SER A 275 3.94 -6.28 -7.95
CA SER A 275 3.44 -4.91 -7.82
C SER A 275 4.23 -3.95 -8.69
N PHE A 276 5.56 -4.08 -8.77
CA PHE A 276 6.38 -3.31 -9.72
C PHE A 276 5.81 -3.39 -11.14
N PHE A 277 5.64 -4.60 -11.69
CA PHE A 277 5.13 -4.81 -13.04
C PHE A 277 3.66 -4.43 -13.21
N ALA A 278 2.80 -4.60 -12.20
CA ALA A 278 1.41 -4.16 -12.27
C ALA A 278 1.28 -2.62 -12.30
N PHE A 279 1.97 -1.92 -11.40
CA PHE A 279 1.95 -0.45 -11.34
C PHE A 279 2.68 0.20 -12.53
N LEU A 280 3.62 -0.51 -13.17
CA LEU A 280 4.30 -0.10 -14.41
C LEU A 280 3.31 0.21 -15.55
N SER A 281 2.22 -0.54 -15.69
CA SER A 281 1.26 -0.37 -16.79
C SER A 281 -0.15 0.03 -16.40
N MET A 282 -0.54 -0.08 -15.12
CA MET A 282 -1.89 0.23 -14.66
C MET A 282 -2.36 1.67 -14.99
N TYR A 283 -1.43 2.63 -15.05
CA TYR A 283 -1.74 4.02 -15.39
C TYR A 283 -1.80 4.32 -16.90
N ILE A 284 -1.38 3.39 -17.78
CA ILE A 284 -1.43 3.59 -19.25
C ILE A 284 -2.86 3.88 -19.70
N ALA A 285 -3.85 3.17 -19.17
CA ALA A 285 -5.26 3.45 -19.47
C ALA A 285 -5.68 4.87 -19.05
N PHE A 286 -5.23 5.35 -17.89
CA PHE A 286 -5.58 6.69 -17.39
C PHE A 286 -4.98 7.82 -18.24
N PHE A 287 -3.74 7.67 -18.70
CA PHE A 287 -3.09 8.68 -19.54
C PHE A 287 -3.52 8.62 -21.01
N TYR A 288 -3.64 7.43 -21.59
CA TYR A 288 -3.76 7.28 -23.05
C TYR A 288 -5.19 7.08 -23.56
N ILE A 289 -6.20 6.81 -22.73
CA ILE A 289 -7.59 6.57 -23.20
C ILE A 289 -8.19 7.78 -23.95
N GLN A 290 -7.88 9.00 -23.52
CA GLN A 290 -8.34 10.23 -24.18
C GLN A 290 -7.64 10.42 -25.54
N LEU A 291 -6.33 10.18 -25.61
CA LEU A 291 -5.57 10.27 -26.87
C LEU A 291 -6.00 9.17 -27.86
N PHE A 292 -6.28 7.97 -27.37
CA PHE A 292 -6.85 6.87 -28.17
C PHE A 292 -8.20 7.27 -28.76
N ALA A 293 -9.10 7.84 -27.93
CA ALA A 293 -10.40 8.29 -28.40
C ALA A 293 -10.30 9.37 -29.49
N VAL A 294 -9.49 10.41 -29.26
CA VAL A 294 -9.33 11.53 -30.20
C VAL A 294 -8.65 11.08 -31.50
N SER A 295 -7.53 10.36 -31.42
CA SER A 295 -6.78 9.92 -32.62
C SER A 295 -7.52 8.90 -33.48
N ARG A 296 -8.47 8.15 -32.90
CA ARG A 296 -9.34 7.21 -33.62
C ARG A 296 -10.71 7.81 -34.02
N GLY A 297 -10.99 9.07 -33.70
CA GLY A 297 -12.29 9.70 -33.95
C GLY A 297 -13.46 9.07 -33.17
N ILE A 298 -13.18 8.44 -32.02
CA ILE A 298 -14.17 7.71 -31.23
C ILE A 298 -15.00 8.68 -30.38
N GLY A 299 -16.12 9.11 -30.97
CA GLY A 299 -17.09 10.00 -30.35
C GLY A 299 -16.71 11.49 -30.44
N PRO A 300 -17.53 12.40 -29.88
CA PRO A 300 -17.24 13.83 -29.91
C PRO A 300 -15.97 14.15 -29.12
N ALA A 301 -15.12 15.05 -29.63
CA ALA A 301 -13.91 15.50 -28.92
C ALA A 301 -14.22 16.13 -27.56
N SER A 302 -15.40 16.74 -27.41
CA SER A 302 -15.93 17.27 -26.14
C SER A 302 -16.30 16.18 -25.12
N PHE A 303 -16.44 14.91 -25.55
CA PHE A 303 -16.66 13.77 -24.66
C PHE A 303 -15.34 13.10 -24.23
N SER A 304 -14.25 13.24 -24.99
CA SER A 304 -13.04 12.42 -24.81
C SER A 304 -12.36 12.58 -23.43
N SER A 305 -12.54 13.71 -22.75
CA SER A 305 -12.06 13.94 -21.37
C SER A 305 -12.85 13.16 -20.31
N TYR A 306 -14.12 12.82 -20.56
CA TYR A 306 -14.94 12.06 -19.62
C TYR A 306 -14.51 10.59 -19.49
N PHE A 307 -13.70 10.04 -20.41
CA PHE A 307 -13.15 8.69 -20.26
C PHE A 307 -12.29 8.53 -19.01
N VAL A 308 -11.52 9.55 -18.62
CA VAL A 308 -10.74 9.56 -17.35
C VAL A 308 -11.66 9.68 -16.12
N THR A 309 -12.79 10.39 -16.27
CA THR A 309 -13.83 10.46 -15.24
C THR A 309 -14.54 9.11 -15.06
N LEU A 310 -14.81 8.38 -16.15
CA LEU A 310 -15.41 7.04 -16.13
C LEU A 310 -14.48 5.99 -15.50
N LEU A 311 -13.17 6.05 -15.78
CA LEU A 311 -12.15 5.26 -15.07
C LEU A 311 -12.17 5.54 -13.56
N SER A 312 -12.21 6.83 -13.18
CA SER A 312 -12.25 7.25 -11.77
C SER A 312 -13.52 6.78 -11.07
N ALA A 313 -14.69 6.93 -11.70
CA ALA A 313 -15.98 6.47 -11.18
C ALA A 313 -16.04 4.94 -11.04
N GLY A 314 -15.59 4.19 -12.06
CA GLY A 314 -15.48 2.73 -12.02
C GLY A 314 -14.58 2.22 -10.90
N SER A 315 -13.57 3.00 -10.52
CA SER A 315 -12.66 2.65 -9.41
C SER A 315 -13.31 2.68 -8.02
N ILE A 316 -14.46 3.34 -7.83
CA ILE A 316 -15.14 3.39 -6.52
C ILE A 316 -15.66 2.01 -6.08
N PRO A 317 -16.54 1.30 -6.83
CA PRO A 317 -16.92 -0.07 -6.48
C PRO A 317 -15.72 -1.02 -6.50
N GLY A 318 -14.74 -0.78 -7.39
CA GLY A 318 -13.46 -1.48 -7.43
C GLY A 318 -12.63 -1.38 -6.16
N ARG A 319 -12.74 -0.28 -5.40
CA ARG A 319 -12.06 -0.14 -4.10
C ARG A 319 -12.79 -0.85 -2.98
N VAL A 320 -14.12 -0.96 -3.04
CA VAL A 320 -14.95 -1.52 -1.95
C VAL A 320 -15.18 -3.03 -2.07
N VAL A 321 -15.67 -3.52 -3.21
CA VAL A 321 -16.14 -4.91 -3.36
C VAL A 321 -15.00 -5.94 -3.28
N PRO A 322 -13.84 -5.77 -3.97
CA PRO A 322 -12.72 -6.70 -3.86
C PRO A 322 -12.13 -6.73 -2.44
N ASN A 323 -12.03 -5.57 -1.78
CA ASN A 323 -11.58 -5.49 -0.39
C ASN A 323 -12.55 -6.21 0.58
N TYR A 324 -13.86 -6.13 0.37
CA TYR A 324 -14.83 -6.94 1.13
C TYR A 324 -14.67 -8.45 0.91
N LEU A 325 -14.26 -8.88 -0.28
CA LEU A 325 -13.95 -10.30 -0.56
C LEU A 325 -12.62 -10.74 0.05
N ALA A 326 -11.63 -9.85 0.11
CA ALA A 326 -10.29 -10.14 0.63
C ALA A 326 -10.27 -10.57 2.10
N ASP A 327 -11.14 -9.99 2.92
CA ASP A 327 -11.35 -10.38 4.33
C ASP A 327 -11.97 -11.79 4.47
N LYS A 328 -12.46 -12.40 3.37
CA LYS A 328 -13.04 -13.75 3.33
C LYS A 328 -12.16 -14.80 2.67
N ILE A 329 -11.45 -14.44 1.58
CA ILE A 329 -10.77 -15.43 0.69
C ILE A 329 -9.25 -15.22 0.54
N SER A 330 -8.64 -14.35 1.35
CA SER A 330 -7.24 -13.88 1.28
C SER A 330 -7.01 -12.70 0.32
N ALA A 331 -6.39 -11.63 0.83
CA ALA A 331 -6.05 -10.43 0.07
C ALA A 331 -5.11 -10.72 -1.12
N VAL A 332 -4.14 -11.61 -0.97
CA VAL A 332 -3.21 -11.99 -2.05
C VAL A 332 -3.97 -12.61 -3.22
N TYR A 333 -4.94 -13.49 -2.94
CA TYR A 333 -5.77 -14.12 -3.97
C TYR A 333 -6.61 -13.08 -4.73
N VAL A 334 -7.23 -12.14 -4.01
CA VAL A 334 -7.97 -11.02 -4.62
C VAL A 334 -7.05 -10.13 -5.47
N GLN A 335 -5.83 -9.82 -5.02
CA GLN A 335 -4.87 -9.06 -5.83
C GLN A 335 -4.53 -9.79 -7.15
N THR A 336 -4.34 -11.12 -7.11
CA THR A 336 -4.18 -11.93 -8.33
C THR A 336 -5.41 -11.84 -9.25
N SER A 337 -6.62 -11.98 -8.72
CA SER A 337 -7.86 -11.87 -9.53
C SER A 337 -8.02 -10.49 -10.17
N LEU A 338 -7.65 -9.42 -9.46
CA LEU A 338 -7.69 -8.05 -9.95
C LEU A 338 -6.65 -7.80 -11.05
N ALA A 339 -5.43 -8.31 -10.88
CA ALA A 339 -4.37 -8.22 -11.89
C ALA A 339 -4.74 -9.01 -13.16
N ALA A 340 -5.33 -10.21 -13.02
CA ALA A 340 -5.85 -10.99 -14.14
C ALA A 340 -6.97 -10.22 -14.89
N GLY A 341 -7.93 -9.66 -14.17
CA GLY A 341 -9.01 -8.86 -14.76
C GLY A 341 -8.48 -7.62 -15.50
N ALA A 342 -7.54 -6.89 -14.91
CA ALA A 342 -6.88 -5.75 -15.55
C ALA A 342 -6.11 -6.16 -16.82
N ALA A 343 -5.38 -7.29 -16.80
CA ALA A 343 -4.68 -7.83 -17.97
C ALA A 343 -5.66 -8.20 -19.10
N ILE A 344 -6.74 -8.93 -18.80
CA ILE A 344 -7.80 -9.29 -19.75
C ILE A 344 -8.41 -8.03 -20.37
N MET A 345 -8.68 -7.00 -19.57
CA MET A 345 -9.21 -5.73 -20.08
C MET A 345 -8.21 -4.99 -20.98
N MET A 346 -6.90 -4.99 -20.69
CA MET A 346 -5.89 -4.44 -21.61
C MET A 346 -5.90 -5.19 -22.95
N PHE A 347 -5.93 -6.52 -22.95
CA PHE A 347 -6.05 -7.29 -24.20
C PHE A 347 -7.36 -6.97 -24.95
N ALA A 348 -8.47 -6.79 -24.24
CA ALA A 348 -9.74 -6.39 -24.86
C ALA A 348 -9.69 -4.99 -25.52
N TRP A 349 -8.87 -4.06 -25.02
CA TRP A 349 -8.70 -2.72 -25.60
C TRP A 349 -8.23 -2.77 -27.07
N LEU A 350 -7.44 -3.79 -27.46
CA LEU A 350 -7.00 -4.00 -28.85
C LEU A 350 -8.17 -4.10 -29.85
N GLY A 351 -9.35 -4.55 -29.42
CA GLY A 351 -10.55 -4.68 -30.25
C GLY A 351 -11.48 -3.45 -30.25
N ILE A 352 -11.23 -2.45 -29.41
CA ILE A 352 -12.19 -1.35 -29.18
C ILE A 352 -12.06 -0.29 -30.28
N ASN A 353 -13.05 -0.26 -31.17
CA ASN A 353 -13.13 0.69 -32.29
C ASN A 353 -14.40 1.56 -32.23
N ASN A 354 -15.10 1.62 -31.09
CA ASN A 354 -16.33 2.40 -30.92
C ASN A 354 -16.51 2.95 -29.50
N MET A 355 -17.36 3.97 -29.37
CA MET A 355 -17.56 4.75 -28.15
C MET A 355 -18.17 3.93 -27.01
N ALA A 356 -19.15 3.06 -27.30
CA ALA A 356 -19.79 2.23 -26.29
C ALA A 356 -18.79 1.24 -25.65
N GLY A 357 -17.97 0.57 -26.47
CA GLY A 357 -16.90 -0.31 -26.00
C GLY A 357 -15.88 0.43 -25.12
N LEU A 358 -15.51 1.66 -25.49
CA LEU A 358 -14.55 2.46 -24.72
C LEU A 358 -15.12 2.97 -23.39
N ILE A 359 -16.43 3.26 -23.31
CA ILE A 359 -17.15 3.58 -22.07
C ILE A 359 -17.17 2.36 -21.14
N VAL A 360 -17.53 1.19 -21.67
CA VAL A 360 -17.58 -0.08 -20.92
C VAL A 360 -16.17 -0.48 -20.41
N PHE A 361 -15.15 -0.32 -21.25
CA PHE A 361 -13.75 -0.50 -20.86
C PHE A 361 -13.35 0.44 -19.73
N ALA A 362 -13.64 1.75 -19.84
CA ALA A 362 -13.28 2.72 -18.81
C ALA A 362 -13.87 2.35 -17.43
N ILE A 363 -15.16 1.97 -17.37
CA ILE A 363 -15.81 1.60 -16.11
C ILE A 363 -15.23 0.30 -15.53
N ILE A 364 -15.07 -0.75 -16.34
CA ILE A 364 -14.61 -2.06 -15.85
C ILE A 364 -13.10 -2.07 -15.55
N TYR A 365 -12.27 -1.43 -16.38
CA TYR A 365 -10.84 -1.25 -16.09
C TYR A 365 -10.64 -0.37 -14.84
N GLY A 366 -11.44 0.68 -14.69
CA GLY A 366 -11.49 1.50 -13.47
C GLY A 366 -11.72 0.64 -12.22
N CYS A 367 -12.65 -0.31 -12.30
CA CYS A 367 -12.94 -1.25 -11.21
C CYS A 367 -11.71 -2.11 -10.85
N PHE A 368 -11.08 -2.79 -11.83
CA PHE A 368 -9.91 -3.63 -11.57
C PHE A 368 -8.70 -2.84 -11.06
N SER A 369 -8.38 -1.70 -11.67
CA SER A 369 -7.27 -0.82 -11.24
C SER A 369 -7.51 -0.17 -9.88
N GLY A 370 -8.74 0.25 -9.58
CA GLY A 370 -9.14 0.73 -8.26
C GLY A 370 -8.95 -0.31 -7.16
N GLY A 371 -9.30 -1.57 -7.46
CA GLY A 371 -9.02 -2.71 -6.59
C GLY A 371 -7.52 -2.88 -6.36
N MET A 372 -6.71 -2.88 -7.42
CA MET A 372 -5.25 -3.03 -7.31
C MET A 372 -4.60 -2.00 -6.39
N VAL A 373 -4.97 -0.72 -6.50
CA VAL A 373 -4.43 0.34 -5.61
C VAL A 373 -4.82 0.10 -4.14
N SER A 374 -6.07 -0.27 -3.89
CA SER A 374 -6.63 -0.33 -2.53
C SER A 374 -6.38 -1.66 -1.82
N ILE A 375 -6.10 -2.74 -2.54
CA ILE A 375 -5.80 -4.06 -1.96
C ILE A 375 -4.34 -4.17 -1.49
N THR A 376 -3.42 -3.40 -2.07
CA THR A 376 -1.98 -3.49 -1.76
C THR A 376 -1.65 -3.28 -0.27
N PRO A 377 -2.22 -2.28 0.45
CA PRO A 377 -2.06 -2.18 1.91
C PRO A 377 -2.53 -3.45 2.65
N SER A 378 -3.72 -3.95 2.31
CA SER A 378 -4.31 -5.17 2.90
C SER A 378 -3.42 -6.40 2.70
N VAL A 379 -2.76 -6.50 1.53
CA VAL A 379 -1.79 -7.56 1.21
C VAL A 379 -0.51 -7.42 2.03
N ILE A 380 0.10 -6.23 2.08
CA ILE A 380 1.34 -5.98 2.85
C ILE A 380 1.12 -6.38 4.32
N VAL A 381 -0.02 -5.99 4.90
CA VAL A 381 -0.36 -6.34 6.29
C VAL A 381 -0.60 -7.85 6.45
N SER A 382 -1.21 -8.52 5.47
CA SER A 382 -1.38 -10.00 5.48
C SER A 382 -0.07 -10.79 5.31
N LEU A 383 1.00 -10.13 4.86
CA LEU A 383 2.35 -10.68 4.71
C LEU A 383 3.34 -10.09 5.73
N SER A 384 2.88 -9.32 6.72
CA SER A 384 3.73 -8.78 7.79
C SER A 384 3.65 -9.70 9.01
N PRO A 385 4.78 -10.16 9.58
CA PRO A 385 4.76 -11.07 10.73
C PRO A 385 4.27 -10.40 12.02
N ASP A 386 4.48 -9.08 12.13
CA ASP A 386 4.02 -8.26 13.24
C ASP A 386 3.58 -6.87 12.74
N LEU A 387 2.66 -6.23 13.47
CA LEU A 387 2.13 -4.91 13.12
C LEU A 387 3.17 -3.77 13.27
N GLY A 388 4.28 -4.01 13.96
CA GLY A 388 5.36 -3.06 14.20
C GLY A 388 6.43 -2.99 13.11
N ARG A 389 6.25 -3.73 11.99
CA ARG A 389 7.03 -3.65 10.75
C ARG A 389 6.19 -3.29 9.52
N VAL A 390 4.89 -3.07 9.70
CA VAL A 390 3.94 -2.78 8.61
C VAL A 390 4.32 -1.49 7.91
N GLY A 391 4.73 -0.44 8.64
CA GLY A 391 5.15 0.81 8.05
C GLY A 391 6.40 0.64 7.19
N THR A 392 7.42 -0.05 7.69
CA THR A 392 8.67 -0.32 6.97
C THR A 392 8.43 -1.19 5.72
N ARG A 393 7.66 -2.28 5.83
CA ARG A 393 7.30 -3.13 4.68
C ARG A 393 6.45 -2.37 3.64
N MET A 394 5.54 -1.50 4.09
CA MET A 394 4.77 -0.62 3.19
C MET A 394 5.64 0.45 2.53
N GLY A 395 6.60 1.02 3.24
CA GLY A 395 7.57 1.98 2.70
C GLY A 395 8.42 1.39 1.58
N MET A 396 8.90 0.15 1.76
CA MET A 396 9.59 -0.61 0.72
C MET A 396 8.72 -0.83 -0.52
N MET A 397 7.46 -1.26 -0.33
CA MET A 397 6.53 -1.48 -1.44
C MET A 397 6.22 -0.17 -2.20
N ASN A 398 5.89 0.90 -1.48
CA ASN A 398 5.57 2.21 -2.05
C ASN A 398 6.74 2.78 -2.86
N PHE A 399 7.97 2.63 -2.38
CA PHE A 399 9.17 3.04 -3.12
C PHE A 399 9.32 2.30 -4.45
N THR A 400 9.16 0.97 -4.44
CA THR A 400 9.23 0.14 -5.65
C THR A 400 8.11 0.49 -6.65
N SER A 401 6.87 0.69 -6.18
CA SER A 401 5.76 1.14 -7.03
C SER A 401 5.95 2.59 -7.53
N GLY A 402 6.57 3.47 -6.74
CA GLY A 402 6.90 4.83 -7.17
C GLY A 402 7.85 4.86 -8.37
N ILE A 403 8.85 3.97 -8.37
CA ILE A 403 9.77 3.81 -9.51
C ILE A 403 9.03 3.29 -10.75
N SER A 404 8.15 2.29 -10.63
CA SER A 404 7.44 1.76 -11.80
C SER A 404 6.41 2.74 -12.38
N ILE A 405 5.70 3.50 -11.55
CA ILE A 405 4.81 4.58 -12.01
C ILE A 405 5.60 5.65 -12.79
N LEU A 406 6.79 6.03 -12.28
CA LEU A 406 7.63 7.06 -12.89
C LEU A 406 8.15 6.68 -14.28
N ILE A 407 8.57 5.42 -14.50
CA ILE A 407 9.16 4.99 -15.77
C ILE A 407 8.13 4.39 -16.76
N GLY A 408 7.03 3.82 -16.26
CA GLY A 408 6.10 3.04 -17.08
C GLY A 408 5.33 3.85 -18.12
N THR A 409 4.87 5.05 -17.76
CA THR A 409 4.16 5.94 -18.70
C THR A 409 5.09 6.49 -19.79
N PRO A 410 6.33 6.97 -19.49
CA PRO A 410 7.32 7.28 -20.52
C PRO A 410 7.69 6.11 -21.44
N ILE A 411 7.86 4.89 -20.91
CA ILE A 411 8.16 3.70 -21.74
C ILE A 411 6.98 3.40 -22.68
N ALA A 412 5.74 3.46 -22.17
CA ALA A 412 4.55 3.31 -23.00
C ALA A 412 4.48 4.37 -24.13
N GLY A 413 4.83 5.63 -23.83
CA GLY A 413 4.90 6.70 -24.83
C GLY A 413 5.98 6.48 -25.89
N ALA A 414 7.17 5.99 -25.50
CA ALA A 414 8.23 5.64 -26.44
C ALA A 414 7.86 4.47 -27.36
N ILE A 415 7.08 3.50 -26.85
CA ILE A 415 6.52 2.37 -27.62
C ILE A 415 5.36 2.82 -28.52
N LEU A 416 4.59 3.82 -28.12
CA LEU A 416 3.46 4.35 -28.90
C LEU A 416 3.90 5.10 -30.17
N GLY A 417 5.14 5.58 -30.23
CA GLY A 417 5.72 6.22 -31.41
C GLY A 417 5.37 7.71 -31.56
N GLY A 418 5.66 8.24 -32.75
CA GLY A 418 5.38 9.63 -33.12
C GLY A 418 4.00 9.82 -33.74
N TYR A 419 3.52 11.07 -33.83
CA TYR A 419 2.20 11.40 -34.39
C TYR A 419 1.93 10.90 -35.82
N SER A 420 2.98 10.53 -36.59
CA SER A 420 2.87 9.97 -37.94
C SER A 420 2.60 8.45 -37.97
N GLU A 421 3.11 7.70 -36.99
CA GLU A 421 3.04 6.23 -36.93
C GLU A 421 2.76 5.81 -35.48
N VAL A 422 1.48 5.68 -35.13
CA VAL A 422 1.01 5.53 -33.75
C VAL A 422 0.73 4.05 -33.43
N GLU A 423 1.71 3.38 -32.83
CA GLU A 423 1.70 1.93 -32.53
C GLU A 423 0.84 1.56 -31.30
N TRP A 424 -0.46 1.83 -31.40
CA TRP A 424 -1.45 1.50 -30.37
C TRP A 424 -1.40 0.03 -29.93
N GLN A 425 -1.13 -0.89 -30.86
CA GLN A 425 -1.05 -2.33 -30.56
C GLN A 425 0.18 -2.68 -29.70
N ALA A 426 1.34 -2.08 -29.97
CA ALA A 426 2.56 -2.31 -29.20
C ALA A 426 2.44 -1.73 -27.78
N MET A 427 1.90 -0.51 -27.64
CA MET A 427 1.68 0.13 -26.33
C MET A 427 0.71 -0.67 -25.46
N ILE A 428 -0.44 -1.10 -26.02
CA ILE A 428 -1.42 -1.90 -25.29
C ILE A 428 -0.86 -3.29 -24.97
N GLY A 429 -0.13 -3.91 -25.90
CA GLY A 429 0.53 -5.21 -25.71
C GLY A 429 1.56 -5.20 -24.59
N TYR A 430 2.43 -4.17 -24.55
CA TYR A 430 3.35 -3.91 -23.42
C TYR A 430 2.59 -3.81 -22.09
N GLY A 431 1.51 -3.03 -22.06
CA GLY A 431 0.73 -2.84 -20.84
C GLY A 431 0.04 -4.11 -20.33
N ALA A 432 -0.49 -4.92 -21.25
CA ALA A 432 -1.10 -6.21 -20.97
C ALA A 432 -0.07 -7.26 -20.50
N ALA A 433 1.11 -7.30 -21.14
CA ALA A 433 2.21 -8.18 -20.76
C ALA A 433 2.71 -7.89 -19.34
N ALA A 434 2.92 -6.61 -19.00
CA ALA A 434 3.36 -6.21 -17.66
C ALA A 434 2.34 -6.60 -16.55
N LEU A 435 1.03 -6.39 -16.78
CA LEU A 435 -0.01 -6.88 -15.86
C LEU A 435 -0.06 -8.41 -15.77
N THR A 436 0.22 -9.12 -16.86
CA THR A 436 0.28 -10.58 -16.89
C THR A 436 1.47 -11.11 -16.07
N VAL A 437 2.64 -10.48 -16.19
CA VAL A 437 3.82 -10.77 -15.32
C VAL A 437 3.49 -10.48 -13.85
N GLY A 438 2.83 -9.35 -13.57
CA GLY A 438 2.34 -9.02 -12.22
C GLY A 438 1.44 -10.13 -11.65
N CYS A 439 0.42 -10.53 -12.41
CA CYS A 439 -0.50 -11.63 -12.07
C CYS A 439 0.22 -12.96 -11.82
N PHE A 440 1.21 -13.30 -12.65
CA PHE A 440 2.03 -14.50 -12.47
C PHE A 440 2.82 -14.45 -11.14
N CYS A 441 3.47 -13.32 -10.85
CA CYS A 441 4.17 -13.12 -9.58
C CYS A 441 3.23 -13.21 -8.35
N PHE A 442 2.04 -12.63 -8.39
CA PHE A 442 1.04 -12.78 -7.29
C PHE A 442 0.55 -14.22 -7.14
N THR A 443 0.38 -14.95 -8.26
CA THR A 443 0.03 -16.38 -8.27
C THR A 443 1.11 -17.21 -7.57
N LEU A 444 2.38 -17.00 -7.92
CA LEU A 444 3.50 -17.64 -7.25
C LEU A 444 3.57 -17.26 -5.76
N ALA A 445 3.36 -15.99 -5.41
CA ALA A 445 3.36 -15.53 -4.02
C ALA A 445 2.32 -16.29 -3.18
N LYS A 446 1.09 -16.48 -3.68
CA LYS A 446 0.07 -17.28 -2.96
C LYS A 446 0.43 -18.76 -2.90
N ILE A 447 1.08 -19.33 -3.91
CA ILE A 447 1.58 -20.72 -3.86
C ILE A 447 2.65 -20.87 -2.77
N PHE A 448 3.57 -19.92 -2.62
CA PHE A 448 4.56 -19.93 -1.53
C PHE A 448 3.90 -19.76 -0.16
N GLN A 449 2.97 -18.81 -0.01
CA GLN A 449 2.21 -18.62 1.23
C GLN A 449 1.46 -19.90 1.64
N LEU A 450 0.75 -20.55 0.70
CA LEU A 450 0.03 -21.81 0.96
C LEU A 450 0.95 -23.00 1.29
N LYS A 451 2.19 -23.02 0.80
CA LYS A 451 3.20 -24.01 1.22
C LYS A 451 3.65 -23.76 2.66
N GLN A 452 3.92 -22.50 3.01
CA GLN A 452 4.32 -22.10 4.37
C GLN A 452 3.19 -22.33 5.40
N GLU A 453 1.94 -22.03 5.04
CA GLU A 453 0.75 -22.34 5.84
C GLU A 453 0.57 -23.85 6.10
N ARG A 454 1.09 -24.72 5.22
CA ARG A 454 1.05 -26.19 5.38
C ARG A 454 2.22 -26.71 6.22
N SER A 455 3.43 -26.19 6.03
CA SER A 455 4.61 -26.56 6.84
C SER A 455 4.59 -26.03 8.28
N LEU A 456 3.56 -25.26 8.66
CA LEU A 456 3.26 -24.84 10.03
C LEU A 456 2.09 -25.64 10.66
N LYS A 457 1.56 -26.64 9.95
CA LYS A 457 0.42 -27.50 10.36
C LYS A 457 0.74 -29.00 10.27
N ALA A 458 1.98 -29.32 9.90
CA ALA A 458 2.58 -30.65 9.82
C ALA A 458 3.84 -30.65 10.70
#